data_AF-A0A7V8GBK9-F1
#
_entry.id   AF-A0A7V8GBK9-F1
#
_cell.length_a   1.000
_cell.length_b   1.000
_cell.length_c   1.000
_cell.angle_alpha   90.00
_cell.angle_beta   90.00
_cell.angle_gamma   90.00
#
_symmetry.space_group_name_H-M   'P 1'
#
loop_
_entity.id
_entity.type
_entity.pdbx_description
1 polymer ?
#
loop_
_entity_poly.entity_id
_entity_poly.type
_entity_poly.pdbx_seq_one_letter_code
_entity_poly.pdbx_strand_id
1 'polypeptide(L)'
;MAGSLFTLYTGLVFFTVASVGIGLSISAVSANMQQAMLYTFVLLMPMMLLSGLTTPVRNMPELLQMATLANPLRFAIDLVQRVYLEGVGLSTVAANLIPLSVIAVVTLPLAAWLFRNRLA
;
A
#
# COMPACT_ATOMS: atom_id res chain seq x y z
N MET A 1 1.91 -23.17 11.13
CA MET A 1 2.05 -22.11 10.10
C MET A 1 2.03 -22.81 8.75
N ALA A 2 0.89 -22.83 8.06
CA ALA A 2 0.76 -23.57 6.78
C ALA A 2 1.19 -22.74 5.55
N GLY A 3 1.31 -21.41 5.71
CA GLY A 3 1.69 -20.50 4.64
C GLY A 3 3.17 -20.54 4.27
N SER A 4 3.44 -20.46 2.96
CA SER A 4 4.80 -20.32 2.42
C SER A 4 5.40 -18.97 2.82
N LEU A 5 6.49 -18.98 3.59
CA LEU A 5 7.25 -17.77 3.94
C LEU A 5 7.71 -17.01 2.70
N PHE A 6 8.10 -17.74 1.65
CA PHE A 6 8.47 -17.13 0.38
C PHE A 6 7.33 -16.29 -0.20
N THR A 7 6.11 -16.82 -0.21
CA THR A 7 4.93 -16.08 -0.72
C THR A 7 4.66 -14.82 0.11
N LEU A 8 4.77 -14.94 1.44
CA LEU A 8 4.59 -13.82 2.35
C LEU A 8 5.63 -12.71 2.09
N TYR A 9 6.91 -13.06 2.06
CA TYR A 9 7.98 -12.09 1.84
C TYR A 9 7.91 -11.44 0.47
N THR A 10 7.60 -12.18 -0.60
CA THR A 10 7.38 -11.60 -1.93
C THR A 10 6.26 -10.55 -1.87
N GLY A 11 5.14 -10.87 -1.25
CA GLY A 11 4.04 -9.93 -1.05
C GLY A 11 4.43 -8.66 -0.30
N LEU A 12 5.11 -8.83 0.84
CA LEU A 12 5.54 -7.72 1.68
C LEU A 12 6.58 -6.83 0.99
N VAL A 13 7.44 -7.38 0.13
CA VAL A 13 8.36 -6.58 -0.67
C VAL A 13 7.60 -5.67 -1.62
N PHE A 14 6.61 -6.18 -2.37
CA PHE A 14 5.80 -5.37 -3.28
C PHE A 14 5.04 -4.26 -2.52
N PHE A 15 4.45 -4.61 -1.36
CA PHE A 15 3.83 -3.64 -0.47
C PHE A 15 4.81 -2.56 0.01
N THR A 16 6.01 -2.95 0.41
CA THR A 16 7.05 -2.03 0.88
C THR A 16 7.46 -1.08 -0.22
N VAL A 17 7.72 -1.57 -1.43
CA VAL A 17 8.10 -0.75 -2.59
C VAL A 17 7.02 0.27 -2.92
N ALA A 18 5.75 -0.15 -2.95
CA ALA A 18 4.61 0.76 -3.15
C ALA A 18 4.50 1.82 -2.04
N SER A 19 4.67 1.42 -0.78
CA SER A 19 4.58 2.31 0.38
C SER A 19 5.73 3.31 0.45
N VAL A 20 6.94 2.90 0.04
CA VAL A 20 8.10 3.78 -0.07
C VAL A 20 7.85 4.88 -1.09
N GLY A 21 7.26 4.58 -2.26
CA GLY A 21 6.92 5.60 -3.25
C GLY A 21 5.95 6.67 -2.70
N ILE A 22 4.95 6.25 -1.93
CA ILE A 22 4.03 7.15 -1.24
C ILE A 22 4.78 8.01 -0.22
N GLY A 23 5.57 7.40 0.68
CA GLY A 23 6.32 8.12 1.71
C GLY A 23 7.33 9.11 1.14
N LEU A 24 8.03 8.74 0.06
CA LEU A 24 8.94 9.63 -0.66
C LEU A 24 8.21 10.80 -1.30
N SER A 25 7.02 10.58 -1.86
CA SER A 25 6.18 11.65 -2.42
C SER A 25 5.78 12.67 -1.33
N ILE A 26 5.36 12.18 -0.16
CA ILE A 26 5.05 13.05 1.01
C ILE A 26 6.29 13.85 1.43
N SER A 27 7.44 13.19 1.53
CA SER A 27 8.70 13.84 1.90
C SER A 27 9.08 14.95 0.92
N ALA A 28 8.93 14.68 -0.39
CA ALA A 28 9.26 15.63 -1.43
C ALA A 28 8.37 16.88 -1.41
N VAL A 29 7.06 16.78 -1.12
CA VAL A 29 6.16 17.96 -0.99
C VAL A 29 6.33 18.73 0.33
N SER A 30 6.93 18.12 1.35
CA SER A 30 6.96 18.69 2.69
C SER A 30 8.13 19.65 2.88
N ALA A 31 7.85 20.88 3.31
CA ALA A 31 8.89 21.89 3.55
C ALA A 31 9.73 21.59 4.81
N ASN A 32 9.14 20.92 5.81
CA ASN A 32 9.82 20.57 7.06
C ASN A 32 9.29 19.24 7.63
N MET A 33 9.96 18.76 8.70
CA MET A 33 9.63 17.49 9.36
C MET A 33 8.21 17.47 9.96
N GLN A 34 7.76 18.58 10.57
CA GLN A 34 6.42 18.66 11.17
C GLN A 34 5.32 18.53 10.11
N GLN A 35 5.49 19.17 8.95
CA GLN A 35 4.58 19.06 7.82
C GLN A 35 4.54 17.62 7.25
N ALA A 36 5.69 16.96 7.12
CA ALA A 36 5.75 15.57 6.69
C ALA A 36 5.01 14.63 7.65
N MET A 37 5.15 14.85 8.96
CA MET A 37 4.42 14.10 9.98
C MET A 37 2.90 14.32 9.87
N LEU A 38 2.45 15.57 9.71
CA LEU A 38 1.04 15.89 9.54
C LEU A 38 0.43 15.25 8.28
N TYR A 39 1.11 15.36 7.13
CA TYR A 39 0.65 14.74 5.88
C TYR A 39 0.61 13.22 5.98
N THR A 40 1.62 12.61 6.60
CA THR A 40 1.63 11.16 6.85
C THR A 40 0.47 10.76 7.75
N PHE A 41 0.18 11.50 8.81
CA PHE A 41 -0.94 11.21 9.70
C PHE A 41 -2.29 11.32 8.98
N VAL A 42 -2.51 12.41 8.24
CA VAL A 42 -3.75 12.63 7.47
C VAL A 42 -3.94 11.55 6.39
N LEU A 43 -2.87 11.02 5.81
CA LEU A 43 -2.95 9.94 4.82
C LEU A 43 -3.14 8.56 5.49
N LEU A 44 -2.42 8.27 6.57
CA LEU A 44 -2.47 6.97 7.22
C LEU A 44 -3.83 6.69 7.86
N MET A 45 -4.48 7.69 8.44
CA MET A 45 -5.81 7.54 9.05
C MET A 45 -6.85 6.92 8.10
N PRO A 46 -7.16 7.50 6.93
CA PRO A 46 -8.09 6.91 5.97
C PRO A 46 -7.56 5.60 5.38
N MET A 47 -6.24 5.45 5.16
CA MET A 47 -5.67 4.18 4.68
C MET A 47 -5.90 3.04 5.67
N MET A 48 -5.76 3.29 6.97
CA MET A 48 -6.04 2.30 8.03
C MET A 48 -7.53 1.94 8.06
N LEU A 49 -8.42 2.94 7.99
CA LEU A 49 -9.87 2.72 8.00
C LEU A 49 -10.34 1.93 6.76
N LEU A 50 -9.76 2.18 5.60
CA LEU A 50 -10.08 1.53 4.32
C LEU A 50 -9.20 0.30 4.02
N SER A 51 -8.42 -0.18 4.99
CA SER A 51 -7.48 -1.31 4.79
C SER A 51 -8.16 -2.67 4.71
N GLY A 52 -9.43 -2.79 5.11
CA GLY A 52 -10.06 -4.10 5.25
C GLY A 52 -9.74 -4.82 6.56
N LEU A 53 -8.93 -4.23 7.45
CA LEU A 53 -8.52 -4.84 8.72
C LEU A 53 -9.68 -5.00 9.71
N THR A 54 -10.48 -3.95 9.91
CA THR A 54 -11.60 -3.94 10.87
C THR A 54 -12.91 -4.36 10.22
N THR A 55 -13.16 -3.89 9.00
CA THR A 55 -14.36 -4.17 8.22
C THR A 55 -13.96 -4.81 6.90
N PRO A 56 -14.48 -5.99 6.53
CA PRO A 56 -14.19 -6.60 5.23
C PRO A 56 -14.52 -5.65 4.08
N VAL A 57 -13.61 -5.51 3.11
CA VAL A 57 -13.77 -4.56 1.99
C VAL A 57 -15.08 -4.82 1.22
N ARG A 58 -15.47 -6.08 1.05
CA ARG A 58 -16.72 -6.47 0.36
C ARG A 58 -18.00 -5.96 1.04
N ASN A 59 -17.93 -5.58 2.32
CA ASN A 59 -19.06 -5.04 3.08
C ASN A 59 -19.14 -3.50 2.99
N MET A 60 -18.18 -2.84 2.35
CA MET A 60 -18.19 -1.40 2.17
C MET A 60 -19.09 -1.01 0.98
N PRO A 61 -19.68 0.20 0.96
CA PRO A 61 -20.31 0.76 -0.24
C PRO A 61 -19.37 0.78 -1.44
N GLU A 62 -19.90 0.68 -2.65
CA GLU A 62 -19.12 0.56 -3.90
C GLU A 62 -18.08 1.68 -4.08
N LEU A 63 -18.45 2.93 -3.74
CA LEU A 63 -17.53 4.07 -3.78
C LEU A 63 -16.29 3.88 -2.89
N LEU A 64 -16.49 3.35 -1.68
CA LEU A 64 -15.37 3.08 -0.77
C LEU A 64 -14.55 1.88 -1.24
N GLN A 65 -15.19 0.85 -1.80
CA GLN A 65 -14.46 -0.28 -2.40
C GLN A 65 -13.52 0.17 -3.51
N MET A 66 -13.98 1.07 -4.38
CA MET A 66 -13.13 1.67 -5.41
C MET A 66 -11.96 2.46 -4.81
N ALA A 67 -12.22 3.30 -3.80
CA ALA A 67 -11.17 4.06 -3.11
C ALA A 67 -10.10 3.16 -2.49
N THR A 68 -10.47 1.98 -1.99
CA THR A 68 -9.51 1.02 -1.43
C THR A 68 -8.52 0.45 -2.45
N LEU A 69 -8.80 0.54 -3.76
CA LEU A 69 -7.87 0.07 -4.80
C LEU A 69 -6.59 0.93 -4.84
N ALA A 70 -6.68 2.19 -4.44
CA ALA A 70 -5.52 3.08 -4.31
C ALA A 70 -4.73 2.86 -3.00
N ASN A 71 -5.26 2.04 -2.09
CA ASN A 71 -4.68 1.81 -0.77
C ASN A 71 -3.81 0.54 -0.76
N PRO A 72 -2.46 0.63 -0.82
CA PRO A 72 -1.60 -0.55 -0.78
C PRO A 72 -1.80 -1.41 0.47
N LEU A 73 -2.23 -0.80 1.58
CA LEU A 73 -2.45 -1.51 2.84
C LEU A 73 -3.55 -2.57 2.73
N ARG A 74 -4.57 -2.33 1.88
CA ARG A 74 -5.63 -3.31 1.61
C ARG A 74 -5.05 -4.64 1.12
N PHE A 75 -4.15 -4.57 0.14
CA PHE A 75 -3.57 -5.76 -0.47
C PHE A 75 -2.63 -6.48 0.48
N ALA A 76 -1.90 -5.74 1.33
CA ALA A 76 -1.04 -6.33 2.35
C ALA A 76 -1.84 -7.09 3.43
N ILE A 77 -2.95 -6.51 3.92
CA ILE A 77 -3.80 -7.18 4.91
C ILE A 77 -4.43 -8.45 4.33
N ASP A 78 -5.00 -8.38 3.13
CA ASP A 78 -5.58 -9.55 2.45
C ASP A 78 -4.51 -10.64 2.20
N LEU A 79 -3.30 -10.24 1.79
CA LEU A 79 -2.18 -11.14 1.57
C LEU A 79 -1.74 -11.85 2.86
N VAL A 80 -1.54 -11.10 3.95
CA VAL A 80 -1.15 -11.67 5.24
C VAL A 80 -2.24 -12.61 5.75
N GLN A 81 -3.51 -12.23 5.68
CA GLN A 81 -4.62 -13.07 6.12
C GLN A 81 -4.70 -14.38 5.33
N ARG A 82 -4.67 -14.32 4.00
CA ARG A 82 -4.76 -15.52 3.15
C ARG A 82 -3.55 -16.44 3.33
N VAL A 83 -2.34 -15.89 3.29
CA VAL A 83 -1.13 -16.72 3.42
C VAL A 83 -1.03 -17.33 4.82
N TYR A 84 -1.32 -16.54 5.86
CA TYR A 84 -1.16 -16.99 7.25
C TYR A 84 -2.28 -17.94 7.71
N LEU A 85 -3.54 -17.62 7.38
CA LEU A 85 -4.71 -18.37 7.84
C LEU A 85 -5.11 -19.50 6.87
N GLU A 86 -5.08 -19.25 5.56
CA GLU A 86 -5.52 -20.21 4.54
C GLU A 86 -4.37 -21.03 3.96
N GLY A 87 -3.11 -20.62 4.19
CA GLY A 87 -1.94 -21.34 3.70
C GLY A 87 -1.75 -21.29 2.18
N VAL A 88 -2.36 -20.31 1.51
CA VAL A 88 -2.33 -20.22 0.04
C VAL A 88 -0.93 -19.91 -0.50
N GLY A 89 -0.66 -20.41 -1.72
CA GLY A 89 0.57 -20.14 -2.45
C GLY A 89 0.53 -18.85 -3.27
N LEU A 90 1.66 -18.55 -3.91
CA LEU A 90 1.88 -17.31 -4.69
C LEU A 90 0.87 -17.11 -5.82
N SER A 91 0.41 -18.17 -6.48
CA SER A 91 -0.54 -18.09 -7.59
C SER A 91 -1.87 -17.45 -7.18
N THR A 92 -2.39 -17.77 -5.99
CA THR A 92 -3.63 -17.22 -5.45
C THR A 92 -3.47 -15.75 -5.07
N VAL A 93 -2.28 -15.37 -4.62
CA VAL A 93 -1.96 -14.02 -4.11
C VAL A 93 -1.51 -13.08 -5.23
N ALA A 94 -1.13 -13.62 -6.40
CA ALA A 94 -0.64 -12.85 -7.54
C ALA A 94 -1.60 -11.71 -7.97
N ALA A 95 -2.91 -11.91 -7.80
CA ALA A 95 -3.91 -10.88 -8.07
C ALA A 95 -3.71 -9.61 -7.22
N ASN A 96 -3.17 -9.73 -6.00
CA ASN A 96 -2.83 -8.59 -5.13
C ASN A 96 -1.49 -7.95 -5.49
N LEU A 97 -0.59 -8.67 -6.15
CA LEU A 97 0.73 -8.15 -6.55
C LEU A 97 0.61 -7.15 -7.71
N ILE A 98 -0.36 -7.35 -8.60
CA ILE A 98 -0.62 -6.46 -9.73
C ILE A 98 -0.94 -5.02 -9.27
N PRO A 99 -1.96 -4.76 -8.44
CA PRO A 99 -2.27 -3.41 -8.00
C PRO A 99 -1.15 -2.80 -7.15
N LEU A 100 -0.45 -3.58 -6.33
CA LEU A 100 0.74 -3.09 -5.62
C LEU A 100 1.84 -2.62 -6.58
N SER A 101 2.05 -3.37 -7.67
CA SER A 101 3.00 -3.00 -8.73
C SER A 101 2.58 -1.71 -9.43
N VAL A 102 1.29 -1.56 -9.76
CA VAL A 102 0.75 -0.34 -10.36
C VAL A 102 0.96 0.87 -9.44
N ILE A 103 0.67 0.72 -8.14
CA ILE A 103 0.90 1.78 -7.15
C ILE A 103 2.38 2.15 -7.09
N ALA A 104 3.29 1.17 -7.06
CA ALA A 104 4.72 1.41 -7.07
C ALA A 104 5.20 2.14 -8.33
N VAL A 105 4.76 1.69 -9.51
CA VAL A 105 5.11 2.27 -10.81
C VAL A 105 4.57 3.69 -10.98
N VAL A 106 3.48 4.05 -10.30
CA VAL A 106 2.95 5.42 -10.32
C VAL A 106 3.66 6.30 -9.29
N THR A 107 3.80 5.82 -8.06
CA THR A 107 4.26 6.65 -6.93
C THR A 107 5.77 6.87 -6.91
N LEU A 108 6.58 5.90 -7.34
CA LEU A 108 8.04 6.07 -7.36
C LEU A 108 8.50 7.10 -8.41
N PRO A 109 8.04 7.08 -9.67
CA PRO A 109 8.37 8.12 -10.64
C PRO A 109 7.80 9.49 -10.24
N LEU A 110 6.60 9.52 -9.65
CA LEU A 110 6.03 10.76 -9.12
C LEU A 110 6.94 11.37 -8.04
N ALA A 111 7.40 10.56 -7.09
CA ALA A 111 8.34 10.99 -6.07
C ALA A 111 9.65 11.52 -6.69
N ALA A 112 10.22 10.79 -7.66
CA ALA A 112 11.46 11.20 -8.33
C ALA A 112 11.30 12.53 -9.09
N TRP A 113 10.17 12.73 -9.77
CA TRP A 113 9.86 13.97 -10.47
C TRP A 113 9.68 15.14 -9.48
N LEU A 114 8.97 14.93 -8.38
CA LEU A 114 8.71 15.94 -7.37
C LEU A 114 10.00 16.38 -6.65
N PHE A 115 10.91 15.44 -6.37
CA PHE A 115 12.24 15.76 -5.84
C PHE A 115 13.06 16.61 -6.81
N ARG A 116 13.01 16.31 -8.11
CA ARG A 116 13.72 17.09 -9.14
C ARG A 116 13.19 18.52 -9.22
N ASN A 117 11.86 18.72 -9.20
CA ASN A 117 11.26 20.05 -9.31
C ASN A 117 11.43 20.90 -8.05
N ARG A 118 11.70 20.30 -6.88
CA ARG A 118 12.01 21.04 -5.65
C ARG A 118 13.44 21.58 -5.61
N LEU A 119 14.36 20.94 -6.34
CA LEU A 119 15.77 21.32 -6.40
C LEU A 119 16.08 22.29 -7.55
N ALA A 120 15.15 22.45 -8.50
CA ALA A 120 15.22 23.43 -9.58
C ALA A 120 14.61 24.77 -9.13
#